data_AF-A0A524EIJ2-F1
#
_entry.id   AF-A0A524EIJ2-F1
#
_cell.length_a   1.000
_cell.length_b   1.000
_cell.length_c   1.000
_cell.angle_alpha   90.00
_cell.angle_beta   90.00
_cell.angle_gamma   90.00
#
_symmetry.space_group_name_H-M   'P 1'
#
loop_
_entity.id
_entity.type
_entity.pdbx_description
1 polymer ?
#
loop_
_entity_poly.entity_id
_entity_poly.type
_entity_poly.pdbx_seq_one_letter_code
_entity_poly.pdbx_strand_id
1 'polypeptide(L)'
;MKYKGFLPIIVLFVILAVSPPQIYQPSPIADDSSHHGQDILVDDDSIAKVSIQFTRELSLREIKYFGNLGIDFGNSVQSLGSVYIAEASGAALSMIRNHPLYVQDEPMHERKLCAPRNISVQETFADSTWFMKDYENYNLTGKDILIADLDTGIQWRHPDFFFADGGNYSWFDANMDWQFQNGTEGIDVNGNNSIETNETLYTIDTNNNGVYEVDIDWIWMDNGSSLGVIDDGDTFFVVDDSNDDGTLNAGEELIALKTPKTKYIVTKNTGGYEVWQRGINLTASTYYDTDGHGTGVAGILNGGQLGYRQFVGVAPDADLMAINVFGSNGLTIEEGLIWAEKHGADVILIEVGSWTYEYLDGTSNVEAMIDTLTNSGIPVIVPAGNLAGAKRHALRTGSPYTKLSTRFIASSTYNPSELYLTILSDMPISNIQVNITEPTSTGTITHQITFGSGYWNWQNTVSTSNITIDAFKSGSSRSTYMLAMDISGTIKQNVYWSVDIIDIQPAHYHMFISDDASAWSGGSEWHPSDGATDQNTITWPSTADTAISVASYMSRNLWLPGYGQIAPYSSQGNRIDGTSKLSVAAPGGWDVVSPWSNDSTWASWMTGVGSLPLYPMFGG
;
A
#
# COMPACT_ATOMS: atom_id res chain seq x y z
N MET A 1 -52.37 -3.77 -52.03
CA MET A 1 -51.29 -3.25 -52.92
C MET A 1 -49.95 -3.41 -52.22
N LYS A 2 -48.91 -3.63 -53.00
CA LYS A 2 -47.54 -4.01 -52.64
C LYS A 2 -46.74 -2.95 -51.85
N TYR A 3 -45.79 -3.47 -51.04
CA TYR A 3 -44.44 -2.94 -50.69
C TYR A 3 -44.35 -1.63 -49.87
N LYS A 4 -43.39 -1.35 -48.97
CA LYS A 4 -42.25 -2.03 -48.30
C LYS A 4 -41.71 -0.97 -47.30
N GLY A 5 -41.09 -1.34 -46.17
CA GLY A 5 -40.30 -0.38 -45.38
C GLY A 5 -40.12 -0.75 -43.91
N PHE A 6 -39.04 -1.46 -43.61
CA PHE A 6 -38.50 -1.63 -42.26
C PHE A 6 -37.93 -0.28 -41.76
N LEU A 7 -38.29 0.11 -40.53
CA LEU A 7 -37.55 1.07 -39.71
C LEU A 7 -37.33 0.41 -38.33
N PRO A 8 -36.10 0.36 -37.80
CA PRO A 8 -35.87 -0.10 -36.44
C PRO A 8 -36.31 1.00 -35.45
N ILE A 9 -37.18 0.63 -34.51
CA ILE A 9 -37.53 1.46 -33.35
C ILE A 9 -36.40 1.32 -32.33
N ILE A 10 -35.64 2.39 -32.14
CA ILE A 10 -34.78 2.58 -30.96
C ILE A 10 -35.71 2.83 -29.78
N VAL A 11 -35.81 1.86 -28.87
CA VAL A 11 -36.46 2.06 -27.57
C VAL A 11 -35.44 2.75 -26.67
N LEU A 12 -35.66 4.05 -26.49
CA LEU A 12 -34.94 4.89 -25.53
C LEU A 12 -35.35 4.45 -24.11
N PHE A 13 -34.51 3.67 -23.42
CA PHE A 13 -34.66 3.46 -21.98
C PHE A 13 -34.21 4.74 -21.26
N VAL A 14 -35.17 5.51 -20.76
CA VAL A 14 -34.92 6.60 -19.82
C VAL A 14 -34.59 5.95 -18.47
N ILE A 15 -33.29 5.85 -18.17
CA ILE A 15 -32.81 5.62 -16.81
C ILE A 15 -32.93 6.97 -16.10
N LEU A 16 -33.89 7.08 -15.18
CA LEU A 16 -33.90 8.17 -14.20
C LEU A 16 -32.69 7.95 -13.27
N ALA A 17 -31.58 8.60 -13.58
CA ALA A 17 -30.49 8.78 -12.63
C ALA A 17 -31.05 9.60 -11.46
N VAL A 18 -31.15 8.97 -10.30
CA VAL A 18 -31.37 9.68 -9.04
C VAL A 18 -30.05 10.38 -8.73
N SER A 19 -29.99 11.69 -8.94
CA SER A 19 -28.84 12.49 -8.54
C SER A 19 -28.60 12.30 -7.04
N PRO A 20 -27.36 11.99 -6.59
CA PRO A 20 -27.05 12.01 -5.17
C PRO A 20 -27.30 13.43 -4.62
N PRO A 21 -27.76 13.56 -3.36
CA PRO A 21 -28.05 14.85 -2.76
C PRO A 21 -26.81 15.75 -2.80
N GLN A 22 -27.03 17.03 -3.13
CA GLN A 22 -25.98 18.05 -3.15
C GLN A 22 -25.20 18.03 -1.83
N ILE A 23 -23.92 17.67 -1.94
CA ILE A 23 -22.94 17.81 -0.87
C ILE A 23 -22.76 19.30 -0.65
N TYR A 24 -23.27 19.79 0.49
CA TYR A 24 -22.88 21.10 1.01
C TYR A 24 -21.40 21.00 1.40
N GLN A 25 -20.52 21.61 0.61
CA GLN A 25 -19.12 21.80 1.01
C GLN A 25 -19.05 23.03 1.92
N PRO A 26 -18.80 22.90 3.23
CA PRO A 26 -18.25 24.01 3.97
C PRO A 26 -16.83 24.27 3.45
N SER A 27 -16.53 25.53 3.17
CA SER A 27 -15.20 25.97 2.76
C SER A 27 -14.12 25.42 3.71
N PRO A 28 -12.98 24.93 3.20
CA PRO A 28 -11.88 24.52 4.06
C PRO A 28 -11.42 25.74 4.87
N ILE A 29 -11.55 25.62 6.20
CA ILE A 29 -10.76 26.44 7.11
C ILE A 29 -9.33 25.92 6.93
N ALA A 30 -8.46 26.80 6.43
CA ALA A 30 -7.03 26.56 6.42
C ALA A 30 -6.56 26.29 7.85
N ASP A 31 -5.88 25.18 8.07
CA ASP A 31 -5.03 25.02 9.25
C ASP A 31 -3.57 25.06 8.80
N ASP A 32 -2.89 25.97 9.47
CA ASP A 32 -1.50 26.38 9.37
C ASP A 32 -0.82 25.77 10.58
N SER A 33 0.08 24.81 10.37
CA SER A 33 1.18 24.40 11.26
C SER A 33 1.78 23.10 10.70
N SER A 34 3.09 22.92 10.48
CA SER A 34 4.23 23.50 11.16
C SER A 34 5.52 23.29 10.34
N HIS A 35 6.07 24.37 9.79
CA HIS A 35 7.52 24.54 9.69
C HIS A 35 7.84 25.79 10.50
N HIS A 36 8.10 25.59 11.80
CA HIS A 36 8.70 26.62 12.61
C HIS A 36 10.07 26.95 12.03
N GLY A 37 10.24 28.23 11.67
CA GLY A 37 11.34 28.75 10.90
C GLY A 37 12.72 28.45 11.49
N GLN A 38 13.58 27.93 10.63
CA GLN A 38 14.96 28.39 10.56
C GLN A 38 14.93 29.69 9.74
N ASP A 39 15.57 30.75 10.22
CA ASP A 39 15.70 32.01 9.49
C ASP A 39 16.33 31.74 8.11
N ILE A 40 15.54 31.92 7.05
CA ILE A 40 15.90 31.61 5.66
C ILE A 40 16.84 32.71 5.15
N LEU A 41 18.13 32.54 5.42
CA LEU A 41 19.19 33.32 4.78
C LEU A 41 19.66 32.55 3.54
N VAL A 42 19.82 33.25 2.42
CA VAL A 42 20.60 32.73 1.28
C VAL A 42 21.99 32.38 1.80
N ASP A 43 22.46 31.16 1.53
CA ASP A 43 23.79 30.70 1.95
C ASP A 43 24.87 31.65 1.37
N ASP A 44 25.98 31.82 2.08
CA ASP A 44 27.00 32.82 1.75
C ASP A 44 27.67 32.53 0.39
N ASP A 45 27.70 31.26 -0.02
CA ASP A 45 28.38 30.77 -1.22
C ASP A 45 27.44 30.42 -2.40
N SER A 46 26.11 30.39 -2.22
CA SER A 46 25.14 30.08 -3.29
C SER A 46 24.48 31.34 -3.88
N ILE A 47 24.24 31.37 -5.19
CA ILE A 47 23.50 32.45 -5.85
C ILE A 47 22.03 32.06 -5.88
N ALA A 48 21.16 32.88 -5.29
CA ALA A 48 19.72 32.64 -5.28
C ALA A 48 18.94 33.80 -5.91
N LYS A 49 17.77 33.49 -6.46
CA LYS A 49 16.82 34.48 -6.94
C LYS A 49 16.13 35.15 -5.75
N VAL A 50 16.22 36.46 -5.69
CA VAL A 50 15.75 37.28 -4.57
C VAL A 50 14.89 38.43 -5.06
N SER A 51 13.95 38.83 -4.21
CA SER A 51 13.31 40.13 -4.31
C SER A 51 13.99 41.07 -3.32
N ILE A 52 14.46 42.22 -3.80
CA ILE A 52 15.14 43.22 -2.98
C ILE A 52 14.30 44.49 -3.00
N GLN A 53 13.84 44.90 -1.83
CA GLN A 53 13.14 46.15 -1.64
C GLN A 53 14.13 47.25 -1.24
N PHE A 54 14.05 48.35 -1.98
CA PHE A 54 14.70 49.60 -1.64
C PHE A 54 13.69 50.63 -1.14
N THR A 55 14.17 51.72 -0.53
CA THR A 55 13.32 52.81 -0.01
C THR A 55 12.60 53.59 -1.10
N ARG A 56 13.08 53.48 -2.35
CA ARG A 56 12.50 54.08 -3.56
C ARG A 56 13.01 53.35 -4.81
N GLU A 57 12.43 53.68 -5.95
CA GLU A 57 13.02 53.33 -7.24
C GLU A 57 14.48 53.79 -7.33
N LEU A 58 15.33 52.85 -7.74
CA LEU A 58 16.74 53.07 -7.99
C LEU A 58 16.96 53.78 -9.33
N SER A 59 17.90 54.71 -9.34
CA SER A 59 18.43 55.28 -10.57
C SER A 59 19.35 54.28 -11.28
N LEU A 60 19.59 54.47 -12.58
CA LEU A 60 20.54 53.66 -13.36
C LEU A 60 21.96 53.61 -12.74
N ARG A 61 22.36 54.65 -12.01
CA ARG A 61 23.65 54.66 -11.30
C ARG A 61 23.65 53.76 -10.08
N GLU A 62 22.54 53.70 -9.37
CA GLU A 62 22.37 52.88 -8.16
C GLU A 62 22.22 51.40 -8.53
N ILE A 63 21.48 51.09 -9.60
CA ILE A 63 21.42 49.73 -10.17
C ILE A 63 22.83 49.25 -10.51
N LYS A 64 23.63 50.07 -11.20
CA LYS A 64 25.02 49.73 -11.52
C LYS A 64 25.90 49.62 -10.27
N TYR A 65 25.64 50.43 -9.24
CA TYR A 65 26.38 50.38 -7.98
C TYR A 65 26.14 49.05 -7.26
N PHE A 66 24.88 48.63 -7.09
CA PHE A 66 24.55 47.34 -6.49
C PHE A 66 24.97 46.16 -7.37
N GLY A 67 24.93 46.30 -8.70
CA GLY A 67 25.53 45.33 -9.64
C GLY A 67 27.01 45.08 -9.39
N ASN A 68 27.79 46.12 -9.10
CA ASN A 68 29.21 45.96 -8.75
C ASN A 68 29.44 45.34 -7.36
N LEU A 69 28.40 45.26 -6.52
CA LEU A 69 28.42 44.61 -5.21
C LEU A 69 27.94 43.16 -5.27
N GLY A 70 27.66 42.62 -6.46
CA GLY A 70 27.25 41.23 -6.65
C GLY A 70 25.73 41.01 -6.70
N ILE A 71 24.94 42.07 -6.90
CA ILE A 71 23.49 41.96 -7.13
C ILE A 71 23.20 41.96 -8.63
N ASP A 72 22.89 40.82 -9.21
CA ASP A 72 22.59 40.73 -10.63
C ASP A 72 21.10 41.02 -10.90
N PHE A 73 20.79 42.16 -11.51
CA PHE A 73 19.42 42.51 -11.92
C PHE A 73 19.02 41.93 -13.28
N GLY A 74 19.89 41.13 -13.91
CA GLY A 74 19.73 40.55 -15.23
C GLY A 74 19.90 41.55 -16.38
N ASN A 75 19.85 41.02 -17.60
CA ASN A 75 19.98 41.81 -18.85
C ASN A 75 18.86 42.85 -19.05
N SER A 76 17.72 42.63 -18.40
CA SER A 76 16.60 43.57 -18.34
C SER A 76 16.14 43.65 -16.89
N VAL A 77 16.35 44.81 -16.27
CA VAL A 77 15.96 45.06 -14.87
C VAL A 77 14.45 44.83 -14.72
N GLN A 78 14.09 43.88 -13.87
CA GLN A 78 12.71 43.59 -13.52
C GLN A 78 12.38 44.23 -12.17
N SER A 79 11.52 45.24 -12.18
CA SER A 79 11.14 45.97 -10.96
C SER A 79 9.71 46.46 -11.01
N LEU A 80 9.05 46.50 -9.85
CA LEU A 80 7.79 47.18 -9.65
C LEU A 80 7.94 48.19 -8.50
N GLY A 81 8.03 49.47 -8.85
CA GLY A 81 8.36 50.50 -7.88
C GLY A 81 9.74 50.23 -7.26
N SER A 82 9.83 50.25 -5.94
CA SER A 82 11.09 50.08 -5.24
C SER A 82 11.51 48.62 -5.00
N VAL A 83 10.77 47.65 -5.53
CA VAL A 83 11.08 46.22 -5.40
C VAL A 83 11.65 45.71 -6.72
N TYR A 84 12.79 45.03 -6.63
CA TYR A 84 13.56 44.51 -7.75
C TYR A 84 13.70 43.00 -7.63
N ILE A 85 13.64 42.30 -8.76
CA ILE A 85 14.06 40.91 -8.86
C ILE A 85 15.55 40.91 -9.24
N ALA A 86 16.34 40.12 -8.53
CA ALA A 86 17.77 39.96 -8.77
C ALA A 86 18.23 38.54 -8.42
N GLU A 87 19.45 38.21 -8.81
CA GLU A 87 20.19 37.04 -8.33
C GLU A 87 21.38 37.54 -7.49
N ALA A 88 21.56 36.97 -6.30
CA ALA A 88 22.61 37.40 -5.37
C ALA A 88 22.99 36.27 -4.40
N SER A 89 24.24 36.25 -3.94
CA SER A 89 24.65 35.38 -2.84
C SER A 89 24.43 36.00 -1.46
N GLY A 90 24.45 35.17 -0.41
CA GLY A 90 24.38 35.65 0.98
C GLY A 90 25.45 36.69 1.31
N ALA A 91 26.66 36.53 0.77
CA ALA A 91 27.74 37.49 0.88
C ALA A 91 27.42 38.84 0.20
N ALA A 92 26.87 38.81 -1.02
CA ALA A 92 26.49 40.02 -1.75
C ALA A 92 25.33 40.77 -1.07
N LEU A 93 24.32 40.03 -0.57
CA LEU A 93 23.21 40.59 0.20
C LEU A 93 23.70 41.25 1.50
N SER A 94 24.63 40.60 2.20
CA SER A 94 25.26 41.15 3.40
C SER A 94 25.99 42.47 3.17
N MET A 95 26.54 42.69 1.98
CA MET A 95 27.17 43.97 1.61
C MET A 95 26.17 45.11 1.43
N ILE A 96 24.94 44.81 1.00
CA ILE A 96 23.91 45.84 0.74
C ILE A 96 22.98 46.09 1.92
N ARG A 97 22.87 45.15 2.88
CA ARG A 97 21.98 45.25 4.06
C ARG A 97 22.22 46.47 4.94
N ASN A 98 23.43 47.03 4.91
CA ASN A 98 23.79 48.26 5.64
C ASN A 98 23.61 49.55 4.81
N HIS A 99 23.16 49.45 3.56
CA HIS A 99 23.01 50.59 2.68
C HIS A 99 21.75 51.40 3.01
N PRO A 100 21.77 52.75 3.05
CA PRO A 100 20.60 53.57 3.41
C PRO A 100 19.37 53.42 2.50
N LEU A 101 19.57 52.89 1.30
CA LEU A 101 18.48 52.61 0.36
C LEU A 101 17.89 51.22 0.54
N TYR A 102 18.60 50.28 1.17
CA TYR A 102 18.11 48.92 1.37
C TYR A 102 17.00 48.92 2.44
N VAL A 103 15.96 48.11 2.22
CA VAL A 103 14.87 47.90 3.18
C VAL A 103 14.85 46.45 3.63
N GLN A 104 14.69 45.52 2.67
CA GLN A 104 14.63 44.09 2.92
C GLN A 104 15.00 43.29 1.66
N ASP A 105 15.49 42.08 1.84
CA ASP A 105 15.59 41.04 0.82
C ASP A 105 14.73 39.83 1.24
N GLU A 106 14.02 39.25 0.28
CA GLU A 106 13.26 38.01 0.46
C GLU A 106 13.62 37.03 -0.66
N PRO A 107 14.03 35.79 -0.34
CA PRO A 107 14.28 34.79 -1.35
C PRO A 107 12.97 34.43 -2.08
N MET A 108 13.02 34.44 -3.40
CA MET A 108 11.86 34.15 -4.25
C MET A 108 11.69 32.65 -4.39
N HIS A 109 10.98 32.03 -3.44
CA HIS A 109 10.60 30.62 -3.54
C HIS A 109 9.27 30.51 -4.29
N GLU A 110 9.24 29.71 -5.35
CA GLU A 110 7.98 29.22 -5.90
C GLU A 110 7.47 28.11 -4.98
N ARG A 111 6.70 28.46 -3.93
CA ARG A 111 6.06 27.43 -3.10
C ARG A 111 5.04 26.68 -3.94
N LYS A 112 5.38 25.46 -4.32
CA LYS A 112 4.44 24.54 -4.95
C LYS A 112 3.42 24.06 -3.92
N LEU A 113 2.17 24.45 -4.09
CA LEU A 113 1.06 23.90 -3.31
C LEU A 113 0.73 22.51 -3.85
N CYS A 114 1.44 21.50 -3.39
CA CYS A 114 1.10 20.10 -3.64
C CYS A 114 -0.08 19.69 -2.75
N ALA A 115 -1.02 18.92 -3.29
CA ALA A 115 -2.00 18.25 -2.44
C ALA A 115 -1.24 17.32 -1.46
N PRO A 116 -1.54 17.33 -0.15
CA PRO A 116 -0.82 16.50 0.81
C PRO A 116 -1.15 15.02 0.55
N ARG A 117 -0.31 14.38 -0.28
CA ARG A 117 -0.41 12.97 -0.68
C ARG A 117 0.53 12.07 0.14
N ASN A 118 1.47 12.66 0.86
CA ASN A 118 2.52 12.04 1.67
C ASN A 118 2.20 12.11 3.18
N ILE A 119 0.94 11.90 3.57
CA ILE A 119 0.52 12.14 4.95
C ILE A 119 0.68 10.93 5.88
N SER A 120 0.70 9.70 5.38
CA SER A 120 0.64 8.51 6.25
C SER A 120 1.85 8.39 7.18
N VAL A 121 3.03 8.75 6.69
CA VAL A 121 4.26 8.81 7.49
C VAL A 121 4.18 9.91 8.55
N GLN A 122 3.70 11.10 8.17
CA GLN A 122 3.56 12.24 9.08
C GLN A 122 2.51 11.96 10.18
N GLU A 123 1.38 11.35 9.80
CA GLU A 123 0.30 10.93 10.71
C GLU A 123 0.77 9.92 11.77
N THR A 124 1.75 9.09 11.42
CA THR A 124 2.35 8.12 12.34
C THR A 124 3.57 8.68 13.09
N PHE A 125 3.98 9.92 12.80
CA PHE A 125 5.20 10.55 13.31
C PHE A 125 6.49 9.77 12.98
N ALA A 126 6.45 8.95 11.92
CA ALA A 126 7.62 8.20 11.46
C ALA A 126 8.71 9.15 10.95
N ASP A 127 8.33 10.23 10.28
CA ASP A 127 9.23 11.29 9.81
C ASP A 127 10.02 11.95 10.94
N SER A 128 9.33 12.25 12.05
CA SER A 128 9.93 12.81 13.26
C SER A 128 10.92 11.82 13.89
N THR A 129 10.67 10.52 13.72
CA THR A 129 11.53 9.45 14.24
C THR A 129 12.85 9.35 13.48
N TRP A 130 12.88 9.64 12.19
CA TRP A 130 14.12 9.59 11.40
C TRP A 130 15.20 10.55 11.90
N PHE A 131 14.84 11.62 12.61
CA PHE A 131 15.79 12.55 13.23
C PHE A 131 16.16 12.18 14.68
N MET A 132 15.48 11.19 15.27
CA MET A 132 15.85 10.66 16.57
C MET A 132 17.10 9.78 16.45
N LYS A 133 17.83 9.65 17.57
CA LYS A 133 19.09 8.90 17.64
C LYS A 133 18.94 7.65 18.48
N ASP A 134 19.52 6.54 18.02
CA ASP A 134 19.71 5.34 18.86
C ASP A 134 20.85 5.54 19.89
N TYR A 135 21.16 4.48 20.65
CA TYR A 135 22.23 4.50 21.65
C TYR A 135 23.64 4.60 21.05
N GLU A 136 23.80 4.35 19.76
CA GLU A 136 25.05 4.47 19.00
C GLU A 136 25.12 5.80 18.21
N ASN A 137 24.12 6.68 18.38
CA ASN A 137 23.99 7.99 17.75
C ASN A 137 23.69 7.95 16.24
N TYR A 138 23.14 6.84 15.75
CA TYR A 138 22.58 6.72 14.39
C TYR A 138 21.13 7.18 14.33
N ASN A 139 20.74 7.75 13.19
CA ASN A 139 19.35 8.12 12.93
C ASN A 139 18.46 6.86 12.89
N LEU A 140 17.23 6.95 13.40
CA LEU A 140 16.29 5.84 13.41
C LEU A 140 15.55 5.70 12.06
N THR A 141 16.24 5.20 11.05
CA THR A 141 15.71 5.04 9.68
C THR A 141 15.43 3.59 9.27
N GLY A 142 15.64 2.65 10.20
CA GLY A 142 15.57 1.21 9.92
C GLY A 142 16.88 0.61 9.40
N LYS A 143 17.97 1.40 9.35
CA LYS A 143 19.29 0.89 9.00
C LYS A 143 19.67 -0.33 9.84
N ASP A 144 20.23 -1.33 9.18
CA ASP A 144 20.63 -2.62 9.76
C ASP A 144 19.47 -3.49 10.32
N ILE A 145 18.22 -3.12 10.06
CA ILE A 145 17.03 -3.94 10.33
C ILE A 145 16.67 -4.74 9.08
N LEU A 146 16.45 -6.05 9.25
CA LEU A 146 15.92 -6.93 8.22
C LEU A 146 14.43 -7.21 8.47
N ILE A 147 13.57 -6.67 7.61
CA ILE A 147 12.13 -6.91 7.65
C ILE A 147 11.79 -8.09 6.73
N ALA A 148 11.21 -9.14 7.29
CA ALA A 148 10.63 -10.23 6.51
C ALA A 148 9.17 -9.92 6.18
N ASP A 149 8.87 -9.87 4.89
CA ASP A 149 7.55 -9.59 4.36
C ASP A 149 6.98 -10.86 3.72
N LEU A 150 5.98 -11.46 4.37
CA LEU A 150 5.27 -12.64 3.88
C LEU A 150 4.04 -12.18 3.09
N ASP A 151 4.23 -12.07 1.78
CA ASP A 151 3.25 -11.52 0.82
C ASP A 151 3.36 -12.22 -0.55
N THR A 152 2.97 -11.59 -1.66
CA THR A 152 3.05 -12.08 -3.04
C THR A 152 4.44 -11.93 -3.65
N GLY A 153 5.42 -11.46 -2.87
CA GLY A 153 6.78 -11.18 -3.32
C GLY A 153 7.01 -9.69 -3.62
N ILE A 154 7.91 -9.37 -4.55
CA ILE A 154 8.29 -7.98 -4.82
C ILE A 154 8.85 -7.78 -6.25
N GLN A 155 8.48 -6.68 -6.90
CA GLN A 155 9.19 -6.15 -8.07
C GLN A 155 10.45 -5.38 -7.61
N TRP A 156 11.46 -6.11 -7.16
CA TRP A 156 12.68 -5.52 -6.56
C TRP A 156 13.47 -4.55 -7.47
N ARG A 157 13.23 -4.62 -8.79
CA ARG A 157 13.87 -3.75 -9.79
C ARG A 157 13.28 -2.34 -9.83
N HIS A 158 12.18 -2.09 -9.14
CA HIS A 158 11.61 -0.76 -9.05
C HIS A 158 12.60 0.19 -8.32
N PRO A 159 12.83 1.42 -8.82
CA PRO A 159 13.86 2.33 -8.27
C PRO A 159 13.66 2.71 -6.80
N ASP A 160 12.42 2.69 -6.28
CA ASP A 160 12.17 2.86 -4.83
C ASP A 160 12.88 1.83 -3.94
N PHE A 161 13.20 0.65 -4.48
CA PHE A 161 13.85 -0.43 -3.74
C PHE A 161 15.36 -0.45 -3.94
N PHE A 162 15.98 0.71 -4.16
CA PHE A 162 17.43 0.89 -4.18
C PHE A 162 17.88 1.99 -3.22
N PHE A 163 19.09 1.85 -2.67
CA PHE A 163 19.75 2.92 -1.92
C PHE A 163 20.39 3.92 -2.90
N ALA A 164 20.41 5.19 -2.52
CA ALA A 164 21.14 6.27 -3.20
C ALA A 164 22.62 6.23 -2.81
N ASP A 165 23.32 5.15 -3.15
CA ASP A 165 24.70 4.87 -2.76
C ASP A 165 25.64 4.56 -3.95
N GLY A 166 25.21 4.90 -5.16
CA GLY A 166 25.93 4.67 -6.40
C GLY A 166 26.98 5.73 -6.77
N GLY A 167 27.10 6.79 -5.96
CA GLY A 167 27.98 7.93 -6.19
C GLY A 167 27.27 9.11 -6.85
N ASN A 168 27.94 10.25 -6.84
CA ASN A 168 27.41 11.52 -7.33
C ASN A 168 27.94 11.81 -8.73
N TYR A 169 27.06 12.32 -9.59
CA TYR A 169 27.34 12.60 -10.99
C TYR A 169 26.81 13.98 -11.35
N SER A 170 27.62 14.78 -12.03
CA SER A 170 27.14 15.99 -12.68
C SER A 170 26.53 15.61 -14.03
N TRP A 171 25.36 16.16 -14.34
CA TRP A 171 24.82 16.08 -15.70
C TRP A 171 25.52 17.09 -16.61
N PHE A 172 25.63 16.74 -17.88
CA PHE A 172 26.29 17.52 -18.91
C PHE A 172 25.23 18.22 -19.77
N ASP A 173 25.27 19.55 -19.78
CA ASP A 173 24.47 20.38 -20.67
C ASP A 173 25.05 20.31 -22.10
N ALA A 174 24.47 19.41 -22.90
CA ALA A 174 24.95 19.13 -24.25
C ALA A 174 24.65 20.27 -25.24
N ASN A 175 23.60 21.05 -24.99
CA ASN A 175 23.08 22.05 -25.92
C ASN A 175 23.46 23.50 -25.52
N MET A 176 24.00 23.68 -24.31
CA MET A 176 24.47 24.94 -23.70
C MET A 176 23.36 25.96 -23.43
N ASP A 177 22.14 25.51 -23.13
CA ASP A 177 21.01 26.37 -22.80
C ASP A 177 20.68 26.43 -21.30
N TRP A 178 21.43 25.71 -20.46
CA TRP A 178 21.30 25.64 -19.01
C TRP A 178 19.94 25.09 -18.54
N GLN A 179 19.24 24.32 -19.39
CA GLN A 179 17.98 23.68 -19.06
C GLN A 179 18.05 22.18 -19.31
N PHE A 180 17.58 21.39 -18.34
CA PHE A 180 17.44 19.94 -18.56
C PHE A 180 16.31 19.65 -19.55
N GLN A 181 16.61 18.84 -20.58
CA GLN A 181 15.68 18.36 -21.59
C GLN A 181 15.77 16.83 -21.71
N ASN A 182 14.64 16.18 -21.47
CA ASN A 182 14.52 14.73 -21.57
C ASN A 182 15.02 14.20 -22.92
N GLY A 183 16.03 13.33 -22.91
CA GLY A 183 16.61 12.71 -24.10
C GLY A 183 17.64 13.54 -24.86
N THR A 184 18.08 14.69 -24.33
CA THR A 184 19.13 15.53 -24.93
C THR A 184 20.39 15.56 -24.06
N GLU A 185 20.23 15.81 -22.76
CA GLU A 185 21.33 15.86 -21.79
C GLU A 185 21.73 14.46 -21.32
N GLY A 186 22.89 14.37 -20.66
CA GLY A 186 23.47 13.08 -20.29
C GLY A 186 24.50 13.16 -19.17
N ILE A 187 25.13 12.04 -18.84
CA ILE A 187 26.29 11.97 -17.94
C ILE A 187 27.49 11.54 -18.78
N ASP A 188 28.52 12.38 -18.88
CA ASP A 188 29.78 12.03 -19.56
C ASP A 188 30.63 11.08 -18.69
N VAL A 189 30.21 9.81 -18.64
CA VAL A 189 30.85 8.78 -17.80
C VAL A 189 32.27 8.49 -18.27
N ASN A 190 32.53 8.62 -19.58
CA ASN A 190 33.83 8.31 -20.17
C ASN A 190 34.80 9.50 -20.26
N GLY A 191 34.34 10.73 -20.01
CA GLY A 191 35.13 11.95 -19.96
C GLY A 191 35.56 12.49 -21.32
N ASN A 192 34.84 12.19 -22.40
CA ASN A 192 35.17 12.63 -23.75
C ASN A 192 34.56 13.99 -24.13
N ASN A 193 33.81 14.63 -23.23
CA ASN A 193 33.05 15.87 -23.40
C ASN A 193 31.97 15.79 -24.48
N SER A 194 31.34 14.63 -24.64
CA SER A 194 30.18 14.42 -25.50
C SER A 194 29.23 13.40 -24.90
N ILE A 195 27.93 13.55 -25.15
CA ILE A 195 26.92 12.59 -24.71
C ILE A 195 26.69 11.56 -25.80
N GLU A 196 27.10 10.33 -25.52
CA GLU A 196 26.77 9.15 -26.33
C GLU A 196 25.36 8.65 -26.01
N THR A 197 24.80 7.78 -26.85
CA THR A 197 23.43 7.28 -26.64
C THR A 197 23.31 6.55 -25.30
N ASN A 198 24.34 5.79 -24.91
CA ASN A 198 24.39 5.07 -23.63
C ASN A 198 24.76 5.95 -22.42
N GLU A 199 24.87 7.26 -22.63
CA GLU A 199 25.12 8.29 -21.62
C GLU A 199 23.96 9.28 -21.54
N THR A 200 22.95 9.13 -22.38
CA THR A 200 21.78 10.01 -22.46
C THR A 200 20.86 9.78 -21.26
N LEU A 201 20.36 10.86 -20.68
CA LEU A 201 19.40 10.84 -19.58
C LEU A 201 17.97 10.95 -20.12
N TYR A 202 17.10 10.12 -19.55
CA TYR A 202 15.67 10.12 -19.81
C TYR A 202 14.88 10.25 -18.52
N THR A 203 13.66 10.79 -18.62
CA THR A 203 12.74 10.93 -17.48
C THR A 203 11.44 10.16 -17.64
N ILE A 204 10.87 9.76 -16.51
CA ILE A 204 9.56 9.14 -16.37
C ILE A 204 8.67 10.11 -15.59
N ASP A 205 7.77 10.76 -16.31
CA ASP A 205 6.71 11.60 -15.73
C ASP A 205 5.66 10.70 -15.07
N THR A 206 5.81 10.55 -13.76
CA THR A 206 5.05 9.65 -12.89
C THR A 206 3.66 10.19 -12.59
N ASN A 207 3.49 11.52 -12.59
CA ASN A 207 2.20 12.14 -12.33
C ASN A 207 1.46 12.57 -13.62
N ASN A 208 2.09 12.37 -14.79
CA ASN A 208 1.60 12.64 -16.13
C ASN A 208 1.12 14.10 -16.31
N ASN A 209 1.86 15.05 -15.74
CA ASN A 209 1.54 16.48 -15.85
C ASN A 209 2.35 17.22 -16.92
N GLY A 210 3.31 16.54 -17.56
CA GLY A 210 4.17 17.06 -18.61
C GLY A 210 5.40 17.85 -18.13
N VAL A 211 5.70 17.84 -16.83
CA VAL A 211 6.82 18.55 -16.20
C VAL A 211 7.59 17.56 -15.34
N TYR A 212 8.92 17.53 -15.51
CA TYR A 212 9.79 16.72 -14.65
C TYR A 212 9.93 17.35 -13.26
N GLU A 213 9.64 16.58 -12.22
CA GLU A 213 9.73 16.94 -10.81
C GLU A 213 10.70 16.01 -10.07
N VAL A 214 11.74 16.56 -9.47
CA VAL A 214 12.86 15.77 -8.92
C VAL A 214 12.47 14.81 -7.79
N ASP A 215 11.46 15.18 -7.00
CA ASP A 215 10.99 14.43 -5.82
C ASP A 215 9.86 13.42 -6.14
N ILE A 216 9.30 13.45 -7.36
CA ILE A 216 8.17 12.60 -7.80
C ILE A 216 8.51 11.75 -9.02
N ASP A 217 9.21 12.30 -9.99
CA ASP A 217 9.51 11.64 -11.27
C ASP A 217 10.85 10.92 -11.24
N TRP A 218 11.06 10.00 -12.17
CA TRP A 218 12.31 9.25 -12.24
C TRP A 218 13.20 9.78 -13.35
N ILE A 219 14.50 9.79 -13.11
CA ILE A 219 15.52 10.02 -14.13
C ILE A 219 16.43 8.79 -14.20
N TRP A 220 16.77 8.38 -15.43
CA TRP A 220 17.61 7.22 -15.68
C TRP A 220 18.54 7.49 -16.86
N MET A 221 19.69 6.82 -16.86
CA MET A 221 20.66 6.83 -17.93
C MET A 221 20.51 5.58 -18.78
N ASP A 222 20.53 5.75 -20.10
CA ASP A 222 20.30 4.72 -21.12
C ASP A 222 21.48 3.76 -21.32
N ASN A 223 22.12 3.32 -20.24
CA ASN A 223 23.31 2.48 -20.27
C ASN A 223 23.01 0.98 -20.29
N GLY A 224 21.74 0.63 -20.46
CA GLY A 224 21.23 -0.71 -20.66
C GLY A 224 21.55 -1.31 -22.04
N SER A 225 20.88 -2.43 -22.30
CA SER A 225 21.05 -3.18 -23.55
C SER A 225 20.18 -2.67 -24.71
N SER A 226 19.09 -1.97 -24.40
CA SER A 226 18.03 -1.56 -25.31
C SER A 226 17.83 -0.05 -25.30
N LEU A 227 18.61 0.66 -26.14
CA LEU A 227 18.63 2.12 -26.16
C LEU A 227 17.23 2.76 -26.33
N GLY A 228 16.90 3.71 -25.47
CA GLY A 228 15.64 4.46 -25.41
C GLY A 228 14.48 3.69 -24.77
N VAL A 229 14.73 2.53 -24.16
CA VAL A 229 13.74 1.70 -23.47
C VAL A 229 14.36 1.18 -22.18
N ILE A 230 13.71 1.46 -21.04
CA ILE A 230 14.17 0.98 -19.73
C ILE A 230 14.35 -0.54 -19.74
N ASP A 231 15.54 -0.98 -19.33
CA ASP A 231 15.88 -2.36 -19.06
C ASP A 231 16.78 -2.54 -17.81
N ASP A 232 17.06 -3.79 -17.47
CA ASP A 232 17.78 -4.18 -16.24
C ASP A 232 19.21 -3.62 -16.14
N GLY A 233 19.79 -3.13 -17.25
CA GLY A 233 21.12 -2.55 -17.28
C GLY A 233 21.14 -1.04 -17.02
N ASP A 234 19.98 -0.38 -17.05
CA ASP A 234 19.88 1.06 -16.90
C ASP A 234 20.10 1.51 -15.45
N THR A 235 20.71 2.69 -15.31
CA THR A 235 21.01 3.29 -14.01
C THR A 235 19.97 4.36 -13.70
N PHE A 236 19.28 4.22 -12.58
CA PHE A 236 18.37 5.25 -12.07
C PHE A 236 19.10 6.20 -11.12
N PHE A 237 18.59 7.42 -11.00
CA PHE A 237 19.14 8.43 -10.09
C PHE A 237 18.03 9.13 -9.31
N VAL A 238 18.44 9.70 -8.18
CA VAL A 238 17.71 10.80 -7.50
C VAL A 238 18.53 12.07 -7.63
N VAL A 239 17.89 13.23 -7.48
CA VAL A 239 18.55 14.54 -7.58
C VAL A 239 18.81 15.08 -6.18
N ASP A 240 20.01 15.60 -5.95
CA ASP A 240 20.33 16.47 -4.82
C ASP A 240 19.85 17.90 -5.13
N ASP A 241 18.55 18.14 -4.91
CA ASP A 241 17.90 19.45 -5.07
C ASP A 241 18.33 20.38 -3.93
N SER A 242 19.55 20.91 -4.04
CA SER A 242 20.17 21.74 -3.00
C SER A 242 19.46 23.07 -2.78
N ASN A 243 18.56 23.49 -3.67
CA ASN A 243 17.86 24.76 -3.60
C ASN A 243 16.34 24.62 -3.30
N ASP A 244 15.85 23.39 -3.18
CA ASP A 244 14.46 23.02 -2.88
C ASP A 244 13.44 23.65 -3.84
N ASP A 245 13.78 23.85 -5.12
CA ASP A 245 12.86 24.41 -6.13
C ASP A 245 12.05 23.34 -6.89
N GLY A 246 12.37 22.07 -6.68
CA GLY A 246 11.67 20.92 -7.26
C GLY A 246 12.04 20.63 -8.72
N THR A 247 13.06 21.27 -9.27
CA THR A 247 13.52 21.12 -10.65
C THR A 247 15.00 20.75 -10.73
N LEU A 248 15.43 20.07 -11.80
CA LEU A 248 16.85 19.78 -11.99
C LEU A 248 17.55 21.00 -12.59
N ASN A 249 18.32 21.70 -11.77
CA ASN A 249 19.12 22.87 -12.14
C ASN A 249 20.56 22.50 -12.52
N ALA A 250 21.21 23.43 -13.21
CA ALA A 250 22.63 23.31 -13.49
C ALA A 250 23.46 23.48 -12.21
N GLY A 251 24.33 22.51 -11.95
CA GLY A 251 25.16 22.47 -10.73
C GLY A 251 24.63 21.52 -9.66
N GLU A 252 23.40 21.02 -9.80
CA GLU A 252 22.88 19.96 -8.95
C GLU A 252 23.41 18.59 -9.37
N GLU A 253 23.54 17.70 -8.39
CA GLU A 253 24.12 16.38 -8.58
C GLU A 253 23.04 15.31 -8.69
N LEU A 254 23.28 14.34 -9.58
CA LEU A 254 22.52 13.11 -9.68
C LEU A 254 23.20 12.05 -8.82
N ILE A 255 22.46 11.41 -7.93
CA ILE A 255 22.97 10.34 -7.07
C ILE A 255 22.45 9.02 -7.61
N ALA A 256 23.37 8.17 -8.06
CA ALA A 256 23.01 6.90 -8.68
C ALA A 256 22.42 5.94 -7.64
N LEU A 257 21.35 5.25 -8.03
CA LEU A 257 20.76 4.15 -7.29
C LEU A 257 21.53 2.87 -7.61
N LYS A 258 22.04 2.19 -6.59
CA LYS A 258 22.96 1.06 -6.82
C LYS A 258 22.65 -0.17 -6.00
N THR A 259 22.67 -0.09 -4.67
CA THR A 259 22.45 -1.26 -3.83
C THR A 259 20.95 -1.52 -3.69
N PRO A 260 20.41 -2.69 -4.12
CA PRO A 260 19.01 -3.02 -3.90
C PRO A 260 18.72 -3.10 -2.41
N LYS A 261 17.58 -2.60 -1.93
CA LYS A 261 17.10 -2.78 -0.54
C LYS A 261 16.60 -4.20 -0.29
N THR A 262 16.15 -4.87 -1.34
CA THR A 262 15.79 -6.30 -1.30
C THR A 262 17.03 -7.14 -1.07
N LYS A 263 17.13 -7.76 0.09
CA LYS A 263 18.20 -8.69 0.47
C LYS A 263 17.90 -10.10 0.02
N TYR A 264 16.64 -10.52 0.11
CA TYR A 264 16.18 -11.85 -0.28
C TYR A 264 14.86 -11.80 -1.04
N ILE A 265 14.74 -12.66 -2.05
CA ILE A 265 13.46 -13.10 -2.61
C ILE A 265 13.39 -14.60 -2.42
N VAL A 266 12.32 -15.08 -1.80
CA VAL A 266 12.13 -16.48 -1.44
C VAL A 266 10.82 -16.99 -2.00
N THR A 267 10.89 -18.04 -2.81
CA THR A 267 9.73 -18.72 -3.39
C THR A 267 9.91 -20.23 -3.30
N LYS A 268 8.92 -20.99 -3.74
CA LYS A 268 8.96 -22.45 -3.68
C LYS A 268 8.33 -23.07 -4.91
N ASN A 269 9.11 -23.79 -5.70
CA ASN A 269 8.59 -24.62 -6.78
C ASN A 269 8.58 -26.10 -6.36
N THR A 270 8.09 -27.00 -7.23
CA THR A 270 8.01 -28.45 -6.98
C THR A 270 9.36 -29.08 -6.57
N GLY A 271 10.48 -28.42 -6.90
CA GLY A 271 11.84 -28.86 -6.56
C GLY A 271 12.38 -28.38 -5.21
N GLY A 272 11.68 -27.50 -4.48
CA GLY A 272 12.13 -26.90 -3.22
C GLY A 272 12.12 -25.37 -3.26
N TYR A 273 12.82 -24.76 -2.30
CA TYR A 273 12.97 -23.30 -2.25
C TYR A 273 13.82 -22.78 -3.42
N GLU A 274 13.38 -21.68 -4.01
CA GLU A 274 14.18 -20.85 -4.91
C GLU A 274 14.48 -19.55 -4.18
N VAL A 275 15.76 -19.19 -4.11
CA VAL A 275 16.25 -18.07 -3.33
C VAL A 275 17.18 -17.21 -4.18
N TRP A 276 16.87 -15.93 -4.23
CA TRP A 276 17.71 -14.90 -4.82
C TRP A 276 18.18 -13.95 -3.73
N GLN A 277 19.49 -13.85 -3.56
CA GLN A 277 20.13 -13.10 -2.49
C GLN A 277 21.01 -11.98 -3.05
N ARG A 278 20.88 -10.78 -2.47
CA ARG A 278 21.71 -9.62 -2.79
C ARG A 278 23.19 -9.93 -2.59
N GLY A 279 24.01 -9.57 -3.57
CA GLY A 279 25.45 -9.88 -3.58
C GLY A 279 25.81 -11.31 -3.96
N ILE A 280 24.84 -12.18 -4.24
CA ILE A 280 25.07 -13.55 -4.71
C ILE A 280 24.46 -13.76 -6.10
N ASN A 281 23.13 -13.69 -6.21
CA ASN A 281 22.40 -14.03 -7.44
C ASN A 281 21.11 -13.21 -7.66
N LEU A 282 20.86 -12.15 -6.88
CA LEU A 282 19.64 -11.33 -7.01
C LEU A 282 19.39 -10.79 -8.42
N THR A 283 20.45 -10.32 -9.09
CA THR A 283 20.37 -9.80 -10.46
C THR A 283 20.04 -10.87 -11.51
N ALA A 284 20.15 -12.15 -11.17
CA ALA A 284 19.70 -13.28 -11.98
C ALA A 284 18.28 -13.74 -11.62
N SER A 285 17.53 -12.96 -10.82
CA SER A 285 16.16 -13.26 -10.45
C SER A 285 15.25 -13.29 -11.67
N THR A 286 14.56 -14.41 -11.81
CA THR A 286 13.48 -14.64 -12.79
C THR A 286 12.10 -14.48 -12.15
N TYR A 287 12.04 -14.05 -10.89
CA TYR A 287 10.79 -13.83 -10.18
C TYR A 287 10.16 -12.49 -10.58
N TYR A 288 8.84 -12.51 -10.73
CA TYR A 288 8.00 -11.34 -10.98
C TYR A 288 6.81 -11.40 -10.03
N ASP A 289 6.49 -10.27 -9.40
CA ASP A 289 5.31 -10.14 -8.55
C ASP A 289 4.09 -9.81 -9.43
N THR A 290 3.45 -10.84 -9.97
CA THR A 290 2.32 -10.67 -10.90
C THR A 290 1.00 -10.30 -10.21
N ASP A 291 0.98 -10.28 -8.88
CA ASP A 291 -0.16 -9.79 -8.10
C ASP A 291 0.03 -8.31 -7.78
N GLY A 292 1.21 -7.92 -7.30
CA GLY A 292 1.61 -6.56 -6.99
C GLY A 292 1.34 -6.13 -5.55
N HIS A 293 0.57 -6.91 -4.78
CA HIS A 293 0.28 -6.62 -3.37
C HIS A 293 1.55 -6.47 -2.53
N GLY A 294 2.47 -7.44 -2.60
CA GLY A 294 3.72 -7.41 -1.86
C GLY A 294 4.65 -6.27 -2.29
N THR A 295 4.65 -5.88 -3.57
CA THR A 295 5.35 -4.67 -4.03
C THR A 295 4.76 -3.40 -3.38
N GLY A 296 3.43 -3.31 -3.30
CA GLY A 296 2.71 -2.26 -2.59
C GLY A 296 3.06 -2.19 -1.10
N VAL A 297 3.13 -3.32 -0.43
CA VAL A 297 3.49 -3.41 0.98
C VAL A 297 4.95 -3.03 1.21
N ALA A 298 5.86 -3.56 0.40
CA ALA A 298 7.29 -3.23 0.45
C ALA A 298 7.54 -1.72 0.32
N GLY A 299 6.78 -1.03 -0.54
CA GLY A 299 6.88 0.42 -0.68
C GLY A 299 6.51 1.19 0.60
N ILE A 300 5.48 0.74 1.32
CA ILE A 300 5.10 1.31 2.62
C ILE A 300 6.20 1.04 3.66
N LEU A 301 6.84 -0.13 3.60
CA LEU A 301 7.91 -0.51 4.53
C LEU A 301 9.18 0.33 4.31
N ASN A 302 9.76 0.31 3.11
CA ASN A 302 11.07 0.92 2.86
C ASN A 302 11.23 1.57 1.47
N GLY A 303 10.15 1.86 0.75
CA GLY A 303 10.23 2.53 -0.55
C GLY A 303 10.84 3.94 -0.48
N GLY A 304 11.42 4.41 -1.59
CA GLY A 304 11.92 5.77 -1.76
C GLY A 304 13.24 6.06 -1.03
N GLN A 305 13.88 7.18 -1.34
CA GLN A 305 15.16 7.57 -0.76
C GLN A 305 14.97 8.80 0.13
N LEU A 306 15.22 8.62 1.43
CA LEU A 306 15.04 9.67 2.44
C LEU A 306 15.87 10.91 2.10
N GLY A 307 15.23 12.07 2.08
CA GLY A 307 15.84 13.35 1.74
C GLY A 307 15.82 13.71 0.25
N TYR A 308 15.40 12.78 -0.63
CA TYR A 308 15.37 13.02 -2.08
C TYR A 308 13.99 12.83 -2.70
N ARG A 309 13.18 11.91 -2.14
CA ARG A 309 11.86 11.55 -2.68
C ARG A 309 10.74 12.10 -1.82
N GLN A 310 9.62 12.45 -2.45
CA GLN A 310 8.40 12.87 -1.76
C GLN A 310 7.71 11.70 -1.04
N PHE A 311 7.69 10.53 -1.67
CA PHE A 311 7.09 9.32 -1.13
C PHE A 311 8.20 8.41 -0.59
N VAL A 312 8.19 8.22 0.73
CA VAL A 312 9.19 7.46 1.47
C VAL A 312 8.47 6.51 2.42
N GLY A 313 8.89 5.25 2.48
CA GLY A 313 8.37 4.25 3.40
C GLY A 313 8.76 4.54 4.85
N VAL A 314 8.19 3.80 5.80
CA VAL A 314 8.36 4.03 7.24
C VAL A 314 9.82 3.84 7.70
N ALA A 315 10.50 2.84 7.15
CA ALA A 315 11.87 2.44 7.48
C ALA A 315 12.75 2.44 6.22
N PRO A 316 13.04 3.62 5.64
CA PRO A 316 13.64 3.73 4.31
C PRO A 316 15.04 3.12 4.19
N ASP A 317 15.76 2.94 5.30
CA ASP A 317 17.10 2.34 5.29
C ASP A 317 17.11 0.84 5.65
N ALA A 318 15.94 0.21 5.82
CA ALA A 318 15.83 -1.20 6.15
C ALA A 318 16.09 -2.12 4.94
N ASP A 319 16.61 -3.31 5.23
CA ASP A 319 16.68 -4.41 4.27
C ASP A 319 15.35 -5.16 4.22
N LEU A 320 14.96 -5.62 3.03
CA LEU A 320 13.78 -6.48 2.84
C LEU A 320 14.12 -7.93 2.54
N MET A 321 13.35 -8.82 3.15
CA MET A 321 13.27 -10.24 2.83
C MET A 321 11.85 -10.52 2.33
N ALA A 322 11.66 -10.50 1.01
CA ALA A 322 10.37 -10.77 0.39
C ALA A 322 10.16 -12.28 0.27
N ILE A 323 9.18 -12.80 0.99
CA ILE A 323 8.82 -14.23 1.02
C ILE A 323 7.47 -14.41 0.36
N ASN A 324 7.44 -15.02 -0.82
CA ASN A 324 6.18 -15.33 -1.49
C ASN A 324 5.45 -16.46 -0.75
N VAL A 325 4.25 -16.16 -0.23
CA VAL A 325 3.34 -17.14 0.40
C VAL A 325 2.03 -17.33 -0.39
N PHE A 326 1.96 -16.79 -1.60
CA PHE A 326 0.81 -16.87 -2.49
C PHE A 326 1.07 -17.73 -3.73
N GLY A 327 -0.02 -18.19 -4.33
CA GLY A 327 0.02 -18.92 -5.60
C GLY A 327 0.63 -20.32 -5.49
N SER A 328 0.74 -20.99 -6.64
CA SER A 328 1.27 -22.37 -6.71
C SER A 328 2.76 -22.49 -6.38
N ASN A 329 3.48 -21.36 -6.42
CA ASN A 329 4.90 -21.24 -6.12
C ASN A 329 5.17 -20.57 -4.75
N GLY A 330 4.14 -20.41 -3.93
CA GLY A 330 4.23 -19.84 -2.59
C GLY A 330 4.70 -20.85 -1.54
N LEU A 331 5.35 -20.34 -0.52
CA LEU A 331 5.60 -21.07 0.73
C LEU A 331 4.29 -21.14 1.53
N THR A 332 4.18 -22.16 2.37
CA THR A 332 3.21 -22.08 3.48
C THR A 332 3.65 -21.00 4.48
N ILE A 333 2.72 -20.47 5.28
CA ILE A 333 3.05 -19.48 6.32
C ILE A 333 4.07 -20.06 7.31
N GLU A 334 3.93 -21.32 7.71
CA GLU A 334 4.89 -22.01 8.58
C GLU A 334 6.30 -22.02 7.97
N GLU A 335 6.41 -22.34 6.69
CA GLU A 335 7.70 -22.35 5.98
C GLU A 335 8.30 -20.94 5.90
N GLY A 336 7.48 -19.92 5.64
CA GLY A 336 7.91 -18.52 5.62
C GLY A 336 8.44 -18.05 6.98
N LEU A 337 7.72 -18.35 8.07
CA LEU A 337 8.15 -18.03 9.44
C LEU A 337 9.46 -18.72 9.82
N ILE A 338 9.61 -20.01 9.50
CA ILE A 338 10.86 -20.75 9.74
C ILE A 338 12.00 -20.17 8.92
N TRP A 339 11.73 -19.76 7.68
CA TRP A 339 12.74 -19.16 6.82
C TRP A 339 13.20 -17.82 7.40
N ALA A 340 12.25 -16.95 7.75
CA ALA A 340 12.52 -15.63 8.31
C ALA A 340 13.41 -15.69 9.56
N GLU A 341 13.06 -16.54 10.53
CA GLU A 341 13.85 -16.73 11.75
C GLU A 341 15.26 -17.22 11.44
N LYS A 342 15.40 -18.26 10.61
CA LYS A 342 16.71 -18.85 10.29
C LYS A 342 17.65 -17.92 9.53
N HIS A 343 17.11 -16.91 8.85
CA HIS A 343 17.89 -15.96 8.06
C HIS A 343 17.98 -14.58 8.71
N GLY A 344 17.63 -14.50 10.00
CA GLY A 344 17.89 -13.33 10.84
C GLY A 344 16.93 -12.18 10.61
N ALA A 345 15.64 -12.46 10.36
CA ALA A 345 14.63 -11.42 10.37
C ALA A 345 14.55 -10.77 11.77
N ASP A 346 14.61 -9.45 11.81
CA ASP A 346 14.45 -8.65 13.04
C ASP A 346 12.98 -8.32 13.28
N VAL A 347 12.19 -8.24 12.21
CA VAL A 347 10.75 -7.97 12.21
C VAL A 347 10.09 -8.84 11.16
N ILE A 348 8.92 -9.40 11.46
CA ILE A 348 8.14 -10.18 10.49
C ILE A 348 6.78 -9.49 10.29
N LEU A 349 6.44 -9.22 9.04
CA LEU A 349 5.11 -8.81 8.60
C LEU A 349 4.44 -9.98 7.87
N ILE A 350 3.19 -10.28 8.22
CA ILE A 350 2.37 -11.28 7.53
C ILE A 350 1.17 -10.57 6.92
N GLU A 351 1.17 -10.36 5.61
CA GLU A 351 0.08 -9.69 4.89
C GLU A 351 -0.92 -10.69 4.32
N VAL A 352 -1.31 -11.63 5.18
CA VAL A 352 -2.26 -12.70 4.85
C VAL A 352 -3.29 -12.80 5.96
N GLY A 353 -4.55 -13.01 5.58
CA GLY A 353 -5.57 -13.37 6.54
C GLY A 353 -6.57 -14.40 6.02
N SER A 354 -7.08 -15.23 6.92
CA SER A 354 -8.14 -16.20 6.66
C SER A 354 -9.10 -16.31 7.83
N TRP A 355 -10.34 -16.67 7.55
CA TRP A 355 -11.36 -17.05 8.53
C TRP A 355 -11.96 -18.42 8.21
N THR A 356 -11.41 -19.09 7.21
CA THR A 356 -11.95 -20.32 6.65
C THR A 356 -11.19 -21.49 7.22
N TYR A 357 -11.91 -22.35 7.93
CA TYR A 357 -11.39 -23.55 8.59
C TYR A 357 -10.30 -23.25 9.63
N GLU A 358 -10.39 -22.06 10.25
CA GLU A 358 -9.52 -21.62 11.34
C GLU A 358 -10.30 -21.51 12.66
N TYR A 359 -9.64 -21.83 13.78
CA TYR A 359 -10.27 -21.74 15.09
C TYR A 359 -10.41 -20.30 15.60
N LEU A 360 -9.63 -19.36 15.07
CA LEU A 360 -9.69 -17.92 15.42
C LEU A 360 -9.58 -17.63 16.92
N ASP A 361 -8.99 -18.54 17.70
CA ASP A 361 -8.84 -18.47 19.16
C ASP A 361 -7.37 -18.44 19.61
N GLY A 362 -6.43 -18.26 18.68
CA GLY A 362 -4.99 -18.22 18.97
C GLY A 362 -4.31 -19.59 19.06
N THR A 363 -4.94 -20.68 18.62
CA THR A 363 -4.44 -22.05 18.87
C THR A 363 -3.89 -22.80 17.67
N SER A 364 -3.97 -22.24 16.46
CA SER A 364 -3.37 -22.89 15.29
C SER A 364 -1.86 -23.00 15.45
N ASN A 365 -1.24 -23.91 14.69
CA ASN A 365 0.22 -24.07 14.73
C ASN A 365 0.94 -22.80 14.29
N VAL A 366 0.42 -22.09 13.28
CA VAL A 366 0.96 -20.79 12.85
C VAL A 366 0.90 -19.77 13.98
N GLU A 367 -0.22 -19.65 14.67
CA GLU A 367 -0.35 -18.72 15.80
C GLU A 367 0.62 -19.08 16.96
N ALA A 368 0.80 -20.37 17.24
CA ALA A 368 1.78 -20.83 18.23
C ALA A 368 3.24 -20.57 17.80
N MET A 369 3.53 -20.62 16.49
CA MET A 369 4.84 -20.24 15.94
C MET A 369 5.08 -18.74 16.07
N ILE A 370 4.07 -17.92 15.77
CA ILE A 370 4.11 -16.47 16.00
C ILE A 370 4.39 -16.16 17.47
N ASP A 371 3.68 -16.83 18.39
CA ASP A 371 3.91 -16.69 19.82
C ASP A 371 5.31 -17.11 20.25
N THR A 372 5.92 -18.07 19.56
CA THR A 372 7.31 -18.45 19.84
C THR A 372 8.29 -17.37 19.36
N LEU A 373 8.07 -16.80 18.17
CA LEU A 373 8.94 -15.79 17.56
C LEU A 373 8.96 -14.47 18.35
N THR A 374 7.79 -13.99 18.75
CA THR A 374 7.67 -12.76 19.56
C THR A 374 8.33 -12.94 20.93
N ASN A 375 8.15 -14.10 21.57
CA ASN A 375 8.79 -14.43 22.83
C ASN A 375 10.32 -14.59 22.70
N SER A 376 10.82 -14.93 21.50
CA SER A 376 12.26 -14.92 21.22
C SER A 376 12.83 -13.54 20.86
N GLY A 377 11.98 -12.50 20.79
CA GLY A 377 12.38 -11.13 20.53
C GLY A 377 12.19 -10.66 19.08
N ILE A 378 11.55 -11.45 18.21
CA ILE A 378 11.21 -11.08 16.84
C ILE A 378 9.73 -10.67 16.80
N PRO A 379 9.40 -9.36 16.81
CA PRO A 379 8.02 -8.92 16.67
C PRO A 379 7.39 -9.40 15.36
N VAL A 380 6.15 -9.88 15.46
CA VAL A 380 5.34 -10.28 14.31
C VAL A 380 4.12 -9.37 14.21
N ILE A 381 3.98 -8.69 13.08
CA ILE A 381 2.92 -7.75 12.78
C ILE A 381 1.96 -8.43 11.80
N VAL A 382 0.65 -8.33 12.07
CA VAL A 382 -0.38 -8.96 11.24
C VAL A 382 -1.60 -8.04 11.14
N PRO A 383 -2.12 -7.74 9.93
CA PRO A 383 -3.34 -6.95 9.78
C PRO A 383 -4.53 -7.69 10.42
N ALA A 384 -5.49 -6.96 10.96
CA ALA A 384 -6.67 -7.53 11.60
C ALA A 384 -7.62 -8.24 10.62
N GLY A 385 -7.51 -7.93 9.32
CA GLY A 385 -8.37 -8.42 8.25
C GLY A 385 -9.44 -7.40 7.82
N ASN A 386 -10.07 -7.62 6.67
CA ASN A 386 -11.00 -6.67 6.03
C ASN A 386 -12.46 -7.16 5.98
N LEU A 387 -12.94 -7.79 7.06
CA LEU A 387 -14.25 -8.45 7.11
C LEU A 387 -15.44 -7.58 7.53
N ALA A 388 -15.19 -6.39 8.10
CA ALA A 388 -16.28 -5.53 8.53
C ALA A 388 -17.12 -5.03 7.34
N GLY A 389 -18.43 -4.95 7.51
CA GLY A 389 -19.40 -4.57 6.48
C GLY A 389 -19.67 -5.66 5.44
N ALA A 390 -18.88 -6.74 5.38
CA ALA A 390 -19.01 -7.80 4.38
C ALA A 390 -20.06 -8.86 4.74
N LYS A 391 -20.58 -8.85 5.98
CA LYS A 391 -21.56 -9.83 6.49
C LYS A 391 -21.10 -11.29 6.33
N ARG A 392 -19.79 -11.52 6.38
CA ARG A 392 -19.17 -12.87 6.35
C ARG A 392 -19.23 -13.57 7.69
N HIS A 393 -19.58 -12.86 8.76
CA HIS A 393 -19.74 -13.39 10.11
C HIS A 393 -21.15 -13.18 10.64
N ALA A 394 -21.68 -14.19 11.32
CA ALA A 394 -22.87 -14.11 12.14
C ALA A 394 -22.63 -14.72 13.53
N LEU A 395 -23.11 -14.06 14.57
CA LEU A 395 -23.08 -14.57 15.94
C LEU A 395 -24.48 -14.99 16.37
N ARG A 396 -24.63 -16.24 16.80
CA ARG A 396 -25.93 -16.81 17.19
C ARG A 396 -25.87 -17.54 18.52
N THR A 397 -26.90 -17.36 19.34
CA THR A 397 -27.08 -18.14 20.57
C THR A 397 -28.13 -19.22 20.33
N GLY A 398 -27.75 -20.48 20.55
CA GLY A 398 -28.64 -21.64 20.51
C GLY A 398 -29.19 -22.01 21.87
N SER A 399 -30.44 -22.49 21.89
CA SER A 399 -31.05 -23.11 23.07
C SER A 399 -31.08 -24.63 22.92
N PRO A 400 -30.98 -25.40 24.02
CA PRO A 400 -31.08 -26.85 24.00
C PRO A 400 -32.31 -27.36 23.23
N TYR A 401 -32.10 -28.38 22.39
CA TYR A 401 -33.10 -29.10 21.61
C TYR A 401 -33.95 -28.21 20.69
N THR A 402 -33.53 -26.98 20.45
CA THR A 402 -34.26 -26.00 19.64
C THR A 402 -33.51 -25.79 18.34
N LYS A 403 -34.24 -25.84 17.23
CA LYS A 403 -33.66 -25.59 15.92
C LYS A 403 -33.26 -24.11 15.76
N LEU A 404 -31.97 -23.86 15.65
CA LEU A 404 -31.39 -22.58 15.32
C LEU A 404 -31.16 -22.52 13.79
N SER A 405 -31.96 -21.72 13.08
CA SER A 405 -31.82 -21.56 11.63
C SER A 405 -31.11 -20.25 11.30
N THR A 406 -30.11 -20.31 10.42
CA THR A 406 -29.34 -19.16 9.94
C THR A 406 -29.27 -19.20 8.41
N ARG A 407 -29.74 -18.14 7.76
CA ARG A 407 -29.77 -18.06 6.29
C ARG A 407 -28.54 -17.36 5.73
N PHE A 408 -28.10 -17.81 4.57
CA PHE A 408 -27.05 -17.17 3.76
C PHE A 408 -27.41 -17.20 2.27
N ILE A 409 -26.73 -16.38 1.47
CA ILE A 409 -26.84 -16.37 0.01
C ILE A 409 -25.46 -16.48 -0.62
N ALA A 410 -25.44 -16.90 -1.88
CA ALA A 410 -24.31 -16.71 -2.78
C ALA A 410 -24.70 -15.67 -3.85
N SER A 411 -23.76 -14.83 -4.29
CA SER A 411 -24.03 -13.73 -5.22
C SER A 411 -23.82 -14.12 -6.67
N SER A 412 -24.80 -13.83 -7.53
CA SER A 412 -24.67 -14.05 -8.98
C SER A 412 -23.63 -13.14 -9.65
N THR A 413 -23.22 -12.05 -8.99
CA THR A 413 -22.18 -11.15 -9.51
C THR A 413 -20.81 -11.85 -9.55
N TYR A 414 -20.56 -12.70 -8.56
CA TYR A 414 -19.31 -13.45 -8.42
C TYR A 414 -19.45 -14.88 -8.96
N ASN A 415 -20.66 -15.42 -8.90
CA ASN A 415 -21.01 -16.75 -9.40
C ASN A 415 -20.09 -17.87 -8.85
N PRO A 416 -19.95 -17.99 -7.52
CA PRO A 416 -19.08 -18.99 -6.91
C PRO A 416 -19.51 -20.42 -7.24
N SER A 417 -18.52 -21.29 -7.34
CA SER A 417 -18.70 -22.73 -7.51
C SER A 417 -18.47 -23.52 -6.23
N GLU A 418 -17.88 -22.89 -5.22
CA GLU A 418 -17.64 -23.45 -3.89
C GLU A 418 -17.98 -22.44 -2.79
N LEU A 419 -18.58 -22.93 -1.70
CA LEU A 419 -18.86 -22.17 -0.49
C LEU A 419 -18.20 -22.86 0.71
N TYR A 420 -17.53 -22.09 1.54
CA TYR A 420 -16.82 -22.58 2.70
C TYR A 420 -17.48 -22.05 3.97
N LEU A 421 -18.04 -22.92 4.80
CA LEU A 421 -18.68 -22.55 6.06
C LEU A 421 -17.81 -23.01 7.23
N THR A 422 -17.51 -22.09 8.13
CA THR A 422 -16.76 -22.34 9.37
C THR A 422 -17.61 -21.93 10.56
N ILE A 423 -18.10 -22.89 11.34
CA ILE A 423 -18.95 -22.62 12.50
C ILE A 423 -18.19 -23.02 13.77
N LEU A 424 -17.95 -22.06 14.63
CA LEU A 424 -17.17 -22.21 15.86
C LEU A 424 -18.10 -22.10 17.07
N SER A 425 -17.97 -23.05 17.99
CA SER A 425 -18.77 -23.14 19.20
C SER A 425 -17.89 -23.09 20.46
N ASP A 426 -18.40 -22.41 21.49
CA ASP A 426 -17.83 -22.39 22.84
C ASP A 426 -18.15 -23.65 23.66
N MET A 427 -18.90 -24.60 23.08
CA MET A 427 -19.39 -25.79 23.76
C MET A 427 -19.18 -27.07 22.92
N PRO A 428 -18.98 -28.24 23.55
CA PRO A 428 -18.67 -29.49 22.84
C PRO A 428 -19.72 -29.92 21.81
N ILE A 429 -19.30 -30.16 20.57
CA ILE A 429 -20.15 -30.51 19.41
C ILE A 429 -20.32 -32.03 19.17
N SER A 430 -20.21 -32.87 20.21
CA SER A 430 -20.23 -34.33 20.04
C SER A 430 -21.57 -34.86 19.53
N ASN A 431 -22.68 -34.29 19.99
CA ASN A 431 -24.05 -34.73 19.72
C ASN A 431 -24.87 -33.74 18.88
N ILE A 432 -24.20 -32.77 18.25
CA ILE A 432 -24.87 -31.76 17.44
C ILE A 432 -25.48 -32.36 16.17
N GLN A 433 -26.65 -31.89 15.80
CA GLN A 433 -27.26 -32.17 14.50
C GLN A 433 -27.20 -30.90 13.66
N VAL A 434 -26.71 -31.06 12.42
CA VAL A 434 -26.61 -29.96 11.46
C VAL A 434 -27.31 -30.39 10.18
N ASN A 435 -28.12 -29.50 9.62
CA ASN A 435 -28.70 -29.68 8.30
C ASN A 435 -28.41 -28.46 7.41
N ILE A 436 -28.16 -28.70 6.14
CA ILE A 436 -28.09 -27.66 5.10
C ILE A 436 -29.34 -27.74 4.25
N THR A 437 -30.05 -26.63 4.10
CA THR A 437 -31.18 -26.52 3.19
C THR A 437 -30.74 -25.85 1.89
N GLU A 438 -30.69 -26.65 0.83
CA GLU A 438 -30.41 -26.26 -0.56
C GLU A 438 -31.69 -25.71 -1.21
N PRO A 439 -31.67 -24.49 -1.78
CA PRO A 439 -32.72 -24.01 -2.65
C PRO A 439 -32.65 -24.71 -4.03
N THR A 440 -33.80 -25.09 -4.57
CA THR A 440 -33.94 -25.75 -5.88
C THR A 440 -34.93 -24.99 -6.75
N SER A 441 -35.04 -25.37 -8.03
CA SER A 441 -36.00 -24.74 -8.96
C SER A 441 -37.47 -24.95 -8.55
N THR A 442 -37.77 -25.94 -7.72
CA THR A 442 -39.14 -26.30 -7.32
C THR A 442 -39.42 -26.14 -5.82
N GLY A 443 -38.46 -25.64 -5.03
CA GLY A 443 -38.59 -25.54 -3.58
C GLY A 443 -37.24 -25.65 -2.87
N THR A 444 -37.15 -26.47 -1.83
CA THR A 444 -35.93 -26.68 -1.04
C THR A 444 -35.71 -28.16 -0.77
N ILE A 445 -34.45 -28.57 -0.63
CA ILE A 445 -34.04 -29.91 -0.19
C ILE A 445 -33.19 -29.73 1.07
N THR A 446 -33.50 -30.47 2.13
CA THR A 446 -32.73 -30.44 3.38
C THR A 446 -31.84 -31.67 3.47
N HIS A 447 -30.55 -31.44 3.63
CA HIS A 447 -29.52 -32.45 3.75
C HIS A 447 -29.05 -32.53 5.20
N GLN A 448 -29.10 -33.70 5.82
CA GLN A 448 -28.52 -33.92 7.14
C GLN A 448 -27.01 -34.16 7.01
N ILE A 449 -26.22 -33.40 7.77
CA ILE A 449 -24.76 -33.40 7.66
C ILE A 449 -24.17 -34.40 8.65
N THR A 450 -23.25 -35.21 8.13
CA THR A 450 -22.40 -36.13 8.87
C THR A 450 -20.96 -35.66 8.76
N PHE A 451 -20.24 -35.65 9.88
CA PHE A 451 -18.91 -35.05 9.96
C PHE A 451 -17.84 -36.09 10.21
N GLY A 452 -16.76 -36.01 9.44
CA GLY A 452 -15.53 -36.69 9.79
C GLY A 452 -14.96 -36.08 11.08
N SER A 453 -14.27 -36.88 11.89
CA SER A 453 -13.76 -36.45 13.20
C SER A 453 -12.27 -36.17 13.14
N GLY A 454 -11.86 -34.94 13.46
CA GLY A 454 -10.49 -34.47 13.37
C GLY A 454 -10.35 -33.28 12.42
N TYR A 455 -9.37 -32.42 12.68
CA TYR A 455 -9.05 -31.27 11.84
C TYR A 455 -8.66 -31.75 10.43
N TRP A 456 -9.26 -31.16 9.38
CA TRP A 456 -9.13 -31.58 7.96
C TRP A 456 -9.54 -33.02 7.63
N ASN A 457 -10.20 -33.74 8.54
CA ASN A 457 -10.67 -35.10 8.26
C ASN A 457 -12.04 -35.07 7.56
N TRP A 458 -12.04 -34.71 6.27
CA TRP A 458 -13.25 -34.54 5.48
C TRP A 458 -14.06 -35.84 5.31
N GLN A 459 -15.35 -35.76 5.58
CA GLN A 459 -16.32 -36.78 5.24
C GLN A 459 -17.27 -36.27 4.16
N ASN A 460 -17.34 -37.00 3.05
CA ASN A 460 -18.37 -36.77 2.04
C ASN A 460 -19.74 -37.13 2.62
N THR A 461 -20.56 -36.12 2.89
CA THR A 461 -21.86 -36.29 3.54
C THR A 461 -23.03 -36.26 2.57
N VAL A 462 -22.88 -35.54 1.45
CA VAL A 462 -23.92 -35.34 0.45
C VAL A 462 -23.26 -35.41 -0.92
N SER A 463 -23.83 -36.21 -1.80
CA SER A 463 -23.46 -36.22 -3.21
C SER A 463 -24.73 -36.32 -4.04
N THR A 464 -25.07 -35.22 -4.70
CA THR A 464 -26.25 -35.11 -5.58
C THR A 464 -25.80 -34.78 -7.01
N SER A 465 -26.75 -34.64 -7.93
CA SER A 465 -26.44 -34.15 -9.28
C SER A 465 -26.05 -32.67 -9.33
N ASN A 466 -26.39 -31.89 -8.30
CA ASN A 466 -26.15 -30.43 -8.28
C ASN A 466 -24.94 -30.07 -7.43
N ILE A 467 -24.88 -30.62 -6.23
CA ILE A 467 -23.89 -30.26 -5.21
C ILE A 467 -23.29 -31.48 -4.54
N THR A 468 -22.08 -31.28 -4.04
CA THR A 468 -21.39 -32.12 -3.07
C THR A 468 -21.23 -31.32 -1.78
N ILE A 469 -21.38 -31.99 -0.63
CA ILE A 469 -21.02 -31.41 0.66
C ILE A 469 -20.04 -32.33 1.36
N ASP A 470 -18.86 -31.80 1.65
CA ASP A 470 -17.84 -32.43 2.48
C ASP A 470 -17.79 -31.71 3.83
N ALA A 471 -17.64 -32.45 4.92
CA ALA A 471 -17.67 -31.86 6.25
C ALA A 471 -16.75 -32.55 7.27
N PHE A 472 -16.15 -31.77 8.17
CA PHE A 472 -15.41 -32.29 9.32
C PHE A 472 -15.74 -31.52 10.59
N LYS A 473 -15.49 -32.15 11.74
CA LYS A 473 -15.59 -31.52 13.06
C LYS A 473 -14.35 -31.74 13.89
N SER A 474 -13.98 -30.73 14.67
CA SER A 474 -12.74 -30.76 15.47
C SER A 474 -12.84 -29.85 16.68
N GLY A 475 -11.86 -29.91 17.58
CA GLY A 475 -11.76 -29.02 18.73
C GLY A 475 -10.33 -28.56 18.94
N SER A 476 -10.17 -27.31 19.37
CA SER A 476 -8.89 -26.71 19.68
C SER A 476 -8.40 -27.03 21.09
N SER A 477 -7.17 -26.64 21.40
CA SER A 477 -6.61 -26.71 22.76
C SER A 477 -7.26 -25.74 23.75
N ARG A 478 -8.08 -24.78 23.28
CA ARG A 478 -8.81 -23.78 24.10
C ARG A 478 -10.30 -24.05 24.20
N SER A 479 -10.75 -25.26 23.89
CA SER A 479 -12.18 -25.63 23.92
C SER A 479 -13.04 -24.82 22.96
N THR A 480 -12.46 -24.39 21.84
CA THR A 480 -13.22 -23.94 20.67
C THR A 480 -13.51 -25.15 19.79
N TYR A 481 -14.76 -25.34 19.39
CA TYR A 481 -15.18 -26.51 18.61
C TYR A 481 -15.64 -26.09 17.22
N MET A 482 -15.08 -26.68 16.18
CA MET A 482 -15.34 -26.31 14.78
C MET A 482 -16.21 -27.35 14.08
N LEU A 483 -17.20 -26.86 13.34
CA LEU A 483 -17.90 -27.54 12.27
C LEU A 483 -17.50 -26.87 10.95
N ALA A 484 -16.79 -27.58 10.10
CA ALA A 484 -16.35 -27.11 8.80
C ALA A 484 -17.13 -27.82 7.70
N MET A 485 -17.60 -27.06 6.71
CA MET A 485 -18.31 -27.59 5.55
C MET A 485 -17.78 -26.92 4.28
N ASP A 486 -17.57 -27.73 3.26
CA ASP A 486 -17.33 -27.33 1.87
C ASP A 486 -18.57 -27.73 1.07
N ILE A 487 -19.16 -26.76 0.36
CA ILE A 487 -20.28 -27.00 -0.55
C ILE A 487 -19.81 -26.65 -1.95
N SER A 488 -19.64 -27.64 -2.80
CA SER A 488 -19.13 -27.48 -4.18
C SER A 488 -20.15 -27.92 -5.23
N GLY A 489 -20.10 -27.32 -6.41
CA GLY A 489 -20.91 -27.70 -7.57
C GLY A 489 -21.73 -26.55 -8.15
N THR A 490 -22.98 -26.83 -8.54
CA THR A 490 -23.88 -25.82 -9.13
C THR A 490 -24.58 -25.03 -8.02
N ILE A 491 -23.88 -24.04 -7.46
CA ILE A 491 -24.40 -23.18 -6.40
C ILE A 491 -25.51 -22.28 -6.92
N LYS A 492 -26.68 -22.35 -6.29
CA LYS A 492 -27.82 -21.47 -6.59
C LYS A 492 -27.59 -20.09 -6.00
N GLN A 493 -27.60 -19.09 -6.88
CA GLN A 493 -27.28 -17.70 -6.59
C GLN A 493 -28.53 -16.86 -6.27
N ASN A 494 -28.36 -15.81 -5.47
CA ASN A 494 -29.38 -14.84 -5.05
C ASN A 494 -30.65 -15.45 -4.44
N VAL A 495 -30.52 -16.64 -3.85
CA VAL A 495 -31.58 -17.34 -3.12
C VAL A 495 -31.03 -17.84 -1.80
N TYR A 496 -31.90 -17.86 -0.78
CA TYR A 496 -31.47 -18.24 0.55
C TYR A 496 -31.25 -19.75 0.66
N TRP A 497 -30.05 -20.09 1.09
CA TRP A 497 -29.70 -21.33 1.75
C TRP A 497 -29.94 -21.17 3.25
N SER A 498 -30.00 -22.27 3.99
CA SER A 498 -29.94 -22.21 5.46
C SER A 498 -29.09 -23.32 6.05
N VAL A 499 -28.44 -23.00 7.16
CA VAL A 499 -27.88 -23.99 8.08
C VAL A 499 -28.75 -24.03 9.33
N ASP A 500 -29.18 -25.23 9.68
CA ASP A 500 -30.03 -25.51 10.83
C ASP A 500 -29.23 -26.34 11.85
N ILE A 501 -29.01 -25.77 13.03
CA ILE A 501 -28.30 -26.42 14.14
C ILE A 501 -29.30 -26.82 15.23
N ILE A 502 -29.21 -28.06 15.68
CA ILE A 502 -29.91 -28.55 16.88
C ILE A 502 -28.84 -29.16 17.79
N ASP A 503 -28.64 -28.55 18.96
CA ASP A 503 -27.71 -29.03 19.97
C ASP A 503 -28.46 -29.38 21.26
N ILE A 504 -27.86 -30.21 22.10
CA ILE A 504 -28.42 -30.69 23.37
C ILE A 504 -28.19 -29.70 24.52
N GLN A 505 -27.38 -28.68 24.31
CA GLN A 505 -26.92 -27.71 25.31
C GLN A 505 -27.00 -26.28 24.75
N PRO A 506 -27.04 -25.24 25.60
CA PRO A 506 -26.92 -23.87 25.12
C PRO A 506 -25.49 -23.61 24.67
N ALA A 507 -25.32 -22.88 23.56
CA ALA A 507 -24.02 -22.53 23.02
C ALA A 507 -24.09 -21.24 22.20
N HIS A 508 -22.95 -20.58 22.07
CA HIS A 508 -22.73 -19.51 21.09
C HIS A 508 -22.09 -20.11 19.83
N TYR A 509 -22.52 -19.62 18.68
CA TYR A 509 -22.02 -20.04 17.37
C TYR A 509 -21.52 -18.82 16.62
N HIS A 510 -20.21 -18.74 16.42
CA HIS A 510 -19.61 -17.84 15.44
C HIS A 510 -19.65 -18.54 14.09
N MET A 511 -20.44 -18.01 13.16
CA MET A 511 -20.68 -18.62 11.86
C MET A 511 -20.01 -17.76 10.80
N PHE A 512 -18.98 -18.29 10.16
CA PHE A 512 -18.27 -17.62 9.07
C PHE A 512 -18.56 -18.28 7.74
N ILE A 513 -18.53 -17.48 6.67
CA ILE A 513 -18.71 -17.94 5.29
C ILE A 513 -17.68 -17.29 4.37
N SER A 514 -17.15 -18.04 3.40
CA SER A 514 -16.40 -17.55 2.26
C SER A 514 -16.77 -18.33 1.00
N ASP A 515 -16.21 -17.94 -0.14
CA ASP A 515 -16.40 -18.60 -1.42
C ASP A 515 -15.16 -18.48 -2.31
N ASP A 516 -15.13 -19.26 -3.40
CA ASP A 516 -14.00 -19.37 -4.33
C ASP A 516 -13.88 -18.20 -5.33
N ALA A 517 -14.87 -17.30 -5.37
CA ALA A 517 -14.98 -16.28 -6.41
C ALA A 517 -14.80 -14.85 -5.91
N SER A 518 -14.81 -14.62 -4.60
CA SER A 518 -14.69 -13.29 -4.00
C SER A 518 -13.68 -13.28 -2.88
N ALA A 519 -13.07 -12.12 -2.66
CA ALA A 519 -12.09 -11.90 -1.61
C ALA A 519 -12.80 -11.48 -0.30
N TRP A 520 -12.36 -10.37 0.29
CA TRP A 520 -12.80 -9.87 1.60
C TRP A 520 -14.29 -9.48 1.68
N SER A 521 -14.86 -8.99 0.58
CA SER A 521 -16.25 -8.51 0.54
C SER A 521 -16.95 -8.90 -0.76
N GLY A 522 -18.27 -8.70 -0.81
CA GLY A 522 -19.09 -9.25 -1.88
C GLY A 522 -19.27 -10.77 -1.73
N GLY A 523 -19.69 -11.45 -2.79
CA GLY A 523 -19.85 -12.91 -2.79
C GLY A 523 -20.96 -13.40 -1.87
N SER A 524 -20.64 -14.44 -1.09
CA SER A 524 -21.56 -15.09 -0.16
C SER A 524 -21.68 -14.37 1.18
N GLU A 525 -22.90 -14.16 1.66
CA GLU A 525 -23.14 -13.40 2.89
C GLU A 525 -24.24 -14.02 3.76
N TRP A 526 -24.12 -13.82 5.08
CA TRP A 526 -25.19 -14.14 6.03
C TRP A 526 -26.34 -13.14 5.92
N HIS A 527 -27.56 -13.62 6.14
CA HIS A 527 -28.73 -12.76 6.16
C HIS A 527 -28.63 -11.74 7.32
N PRO A 528 -28.83 -10.43 7.08
CA PRO A 528 -28.66 -9.40 8.12
C PRO A 528 -29.48 -9.64 9.40
N SER A 529 -30.73 -10.07 9.26
CA SER A 529 -31.62 -10.39 10.40
C SER A 529 -31.27 -11.68 11.15
N ASP A 530 -30.32 -12.47 10.66
CA ASP A 530 -29.97 -13.77 11.22
C ASP A 530 -28.61 -13.70 11.94
N GLY A 531 -28.34 -12.58 12.62
CA GLY A 531 -27.20 -12.38 13.51
C GLY A 531 -25.91 -11.93 12.83
N ALA A 532 -25.96 -11.46 11.58
CA ALA A 532 -24.79 -10.89 10.91
C ALA A 532 -24.20 -9.73 11.73
N THR A 533 -22.88 -9.72 11.91
CA THR A 533 -22.20 -8.74 12.78
C THR A 533 -20.77 -8.48 12.32
N ASP A 534 -20.26 -7.29 12.66
CA ASP A 534 -18.87 -6.89 12.42
C ASP A 534 -17.98 -7.10 13.66
N GLN A 535 -18.55 -7.58 14.76
CA GLN A 535 -17.81 -7.94 15.97
C GLN A 535 -17.18 -9.33 15.82
N ASN A 536 -15.99 -9.52 16.38
CA ASN A 536 -15.24 -10.79 16.33
C ASN A 536 -14.82 -11.19 14.91
N THR A 537 -14.43 -10.20 14.11
CA THR A 537 -14.03 -10.38 12.72
C THR A 537 -12.52 -10.42 12.51
N ILE A 538 -11.72 -10.34 13.59
CA ILE A 538 -10.26 -10.46 13.50
C ILE A 538 -9.90 -11.82 12.91
N THR A 539 -9.11 -11.82 11.84
CA THR A 539 -8.79 -13.03 11.09
C THR A 539 -7.52 -13.71 11.59
N TRP A 540 -7.41 -15.01 11.34
CA TRP A 540 -6.15 -15.72 11.43
C TRP A 540 -5.13 -15.13 10.44
N PRO A 541 -3.83 -15.06 10.75
CA PRO A 541 -3.21 -15.43 12.03
C PRO A 541 -3.09 -14.26 13.02
N SER A 542 -3.76 -13.13 12.75
CA SER A 542 -3.80 -11.95 13.64
C SER A 542 -4.42 -12.27 15.01
N THR A 543 -5.08 -13.41 15.15
CA THR A 543 -5.63 -13.93 16.40
C THR A 543 -4.61 -14.60 17.34
N ALA A 544 -3.33 -14.76 16.94
CA ALA A 544 -2.24 -15.21 17.82
C ALA A 544 -2.12 -14.34 19.07
N ASP A 545 -1.71 -14.88 20.22
CA ASP A 545 -1.75 -14.12 21.48
C ASP A 545 -0.86 -12.87 21.46
N THR A 546 0.32 -13.01 20.88
CA THR A 546 1.41 -12.02 20.96
C THR A 546 1.64 -11.22 19.67
N ALA A 547 1.00 -11.60 18.56
CA ALA A 547 1.05 -10.83 17.32
C ALA A 547 0.62 -9.37 17.57
N ILE A 548 1.28 -8.41 16.94
CA ILE A 548 0.79 -7.04 16.91
C ILE A 548 -0.32 -6.99 15.86
N SER A 549 -1.57 -7.03 16.33
CA SER A 549 -2.76 -7.01 15.46
C SER A 549 -3.11 -5.57 15.11
N VAL A 550 -3.07 -5.24 13.81
CA VAL A 550 -3.19 -3.86 13.32
C VAL A 550 -4.53 -3.65 12.61
N ALA A 551 -5.35 -2.75 13.14
CA ALA A 551 -6.54 -2.25 12.47
C ALA A 551 -6.19 -1.15 11.46
N SER A 552 -7.10 -0.87 10.52
CA SER A 552 -6.98 0.24 9.58
C SER A 552 -7.84 1.43 10.00
N TYR A 553 -7.29 2.65 9.90
CA TYR A 553 -8.04 3.90 10.00
C TYR A 553 -7.84 4.78 8.76
N MET A 554 -8.81 5.68 8.54
CA MET A 554 -8.81 6.62 7.44
C MET A 554 -7.88 7.80 7.74
N SER A 555 -6.81 7.96 6.97
CA SER A 555 -5.91 9.12 7.06
C SER A 555 -6.42 10.36 6.32
N ARG A 556 -7.55 10.28 5.61
CA ARG A 556 -8.14 11.42 4.88
C ARG A 556 -9.65 11.43 4.89
N ASN A 557 -10.21 12.58 4.52
CA ASN A 557 -11.65 12.78 4.27
C ASN A 557 -12.08 12.44 2.83
N LEU A 558 -11.36 11.55 2.14
CA LEU A 558 -11.69 11.15 0.77
C LEU A 558 -12.87 10.18 0.71
N TRP A 559 -12.99 9.35 1.75
CA TRP A 559 -14.00 8.31 1.85
C TRP A 559 -14.66 8.40 3.23
N LEU A 560 -15.96 8.06 3.30
CA LEU A 560 -16.60 7.82 4.59
C LEU A 560 -15.97 6.60 5.25
N PRO A 561 -15.78 6.58 6.59
CA PRO A 561 -16.30 7.54 7.58
C PRO A 561 -15.50 8.84 7.77
N GLY A 562 -14.37 9.01 7.09
CA GLY A 562 -13.53 10.21 7.14
C GLY A 562 -12.37 10.11 8.14
N TYR A 563 -11.54 11.15 8.16
CA TYR A 563 -10.27 11.24 8.89
C TYR A 563 -10.36 10.80 10.35
N GLY A 564 -9.39 9.99 10.78
CA GLY A 564 -9.23 9.49 12.15
C GLY A 564 -10.27 8.45 12.59
N GLN A 565 -11.22 8.10 11.71
CA GLN A 565 -12.18 7.04 11.96
C GLN A 565 -11.65 5.69 11.46
N ILE A 566 -12.04 4.61 12.13
CA ILE A 566 -11.74 3.24 11.69
C ILE A 566 -12.27 3.02 10.27
N ALA A 567 -11.45 2.42 9.41
CA ALA A 567 -11.83 2.12 8.04
C ALA A 567 -13.04 1.17 8.01
N PRO A 568 -14.00 1.37 7.09
CA PRO A 568 -15.30 0.68 7.15
C PRO A 568 -15.19 -0.84 6.96
N TYR A 569 -14.09 -1.31 6.38
CA TYR A 569 -13.76 -2.73 6.19
C TYR A 569 -12.89 -3.32 7.30
N SER A 570 -12.21 -2.48 8.11
CA SER A 570 -11.28 -2.96 9.13
C SER A 570 -12.02 -3.86 10.12
N SER A 571 -11.53 -5.07 10.32
CA SER A 571 -12.10 -6.02 11.28
C SER A 571 -12.05 -5.48 12.70
N GLN A 572 -13.03 -5.87 13.51
CA GLN A 572 -13.33 -5.25 14.80
C GLN A 572 -13.72 -6.27 15.86
N GLY A 573 -13.74 -5.80 17.10
CA GLY A 573 -14.17 -6.55 18.27
C GLY A 573 -13.06 -7.38 18.89
N ASN A 574 -13.46 -8.33 19.73
CA ASN A 574 -12.54 -9.24 20.41
C ASN A 574 -12.26 -10.45 19.54
N ARG A 575 -11.22 -11.21 19.87
CA ARG A 575 -11.11 -12.61 19.42
C ARG A 575 -12.37 -13.39 19.84
N ILE A 576 -12.68 -14.49 19.16
CA ILE A 576 -13.94 -15.22 19.39
C ILE A 576 -14.09 -15.74 20.83
N ASP A 577 -12.98 -15.96 21.54
CA ASP A 577 -12.95 -16.40 22.93
C ASP A 577 -13.13 -15.24 23.95
N GLY A 578 -13.38 -14.03 23.43
CA GLY A 578 -13.60 -12.82 24.22
C GLY A 578 -12.33 -12.03 24.53
N THR A 579 -11.14 -12.52 24.16
CA THR A 579 -9.88 -11.82 24.38
C THR A 579 -9.78 -10.56 23.52
N SER A 580 -9.44 -9.41 24.12
CA SER A 580 -9.15 -8.19 23.34
C SER A 580 -7.82 -8.37 22.63
N LYS A 581 -7.82 -8.25 21.29
CA LYS A 581 -6.69 -8.64 20.44
C LYS A 581 -6.12 -7.52 19.57
N LEU A 582 -6.97 -6.60 19.09
CA LEU A 582 -6.53 -5.40 18.37
C LEU A 582 -5.54 -4.62 19.22
N SER A 583 -4.32 -4.43 18.71
CA SER A 583 -3.23 -3.80 19.44
C SER A 583 -3.18 -2.31 19.17
N VAL A 584 -3.21 -1.94 17.88
CA VAL A 584 -3.12 -0.56 17.39
C VAL A 584 -3.92 -0.43 16.08
N ALA A 585 -4.11 0.81 15.61
CA ALA A 585 -4.60 1.10 14.27
C ALA A 585 -3.57 1.95 13.52
N ALA A 586 -3.46 1.76 12.21
CA ALA A 586 -2.55 2.52 11.32
C ALA A 586 -3.31 3.10 10.12
N PRO A 587 -2.76 4.15 9.46
CA PRO A 587 -3.27 4.60 8.17
C PRO A 587 -3.32 3.45 7.18
N GLY A 588 -4.52 3.13 6.71
CA GLY A 588 -4.71 2.01 5.80
C GLY A 588 -5.97 2.15 4.98
N GLY A 589 -6.43 3.39 4.77
CA GLY A 589 -7.52 3.73 3.85
C GLY A 589 -7.17 3.36 2.41
N TRP A 590 -8.14 3.45 1.50
CA TRP A 590 -7.93 3.24 0.05
C TRP A 590 -7.09 4.34 -0.64
N ASP A 591 -6.22 5.01 0.11
CA ASP A 591 -5.52 6.24 -0.28
C ASP A 591 -4.07 6.29 0.21
N VAL A 592 -3.54 5.16 0.69
CA VAL A 592 -2.10 5.01 0.93
C VAL A 592 -1.40 4.90 -0.42
N VAL A 593 -0.46 5.82 -0.66
CA VAL A 593 0.34 5.87 -1.89
C VAL A 593 1.57 4.99 -1.69
N SER A 594 1.83 4.09 -2.64
CA SER A 594 2.98 3.17 -2.63
C SER A 594 3.29 2.73 -4.06
N PRO A 595 4.56 2.38 -4.40
CA PRO A 595 4.85 1.68 -5.65
C PRO A 595 4.02 0.42 -5.82
N TRP A 596 3.75 0.02 -7.05
CA TRP A 596 3.09 -1.25 -7.35
C TRP A 596 3.98 -2.07 -8.30
N SER A 597 3.56 -3.28 -8.64
CA SER A 597 4.26 -4.08 -9.65
C SER A 597 3.74 -3.82 -11.06
N ASN A 598 4.63 -3.47 -12.00
CA ASN A 598 4.33 -3.39 -13.43
C ASN A 598 3.97 -4.76 -14.04
N ASP A 599 4.34 -5.85 -13.36
CA ASP A 599 3.97 -7.22 -13.77
C ASP A 599 2.53 -7.58 -13.36
N SER A 600 1.90 -6.73 -12.54
CA SER A 600 0.55 -6.93 -12.05
C SER A 600 -0.50 -6.65 -13.11
N THR A 601 -1.52 -7.50 -13.15
CA THR A 601 -2.73 -7.24 -13.95
C THR A 601 -3.77 -6.37 -13.21
N TRP A 602 -3.50 -6.02 -11.94
CA TRP A 602 -4.41 -5.35 -11.01
C TRP A 602 -4.02 -3.89 -10.72
N ALA A 603 -3.03 -3.35 -11.44
CA ALA A 603 -2.46 -2.01 -11.26
C ALA A 603 -3.52 -0.87 -11.26
N SER A 604 -4.67 -1.08 -11.93
CA SER A 604 -5.81 -0.16 -11.95
C SER A 604 -6.67 -0.08 -10.66
N TRP A 605 -6.50 -0.98 -9.67
CA TRP A 605 -7.37 -1.05 -8.50
C TRP A 605 -6.96 -0.09 -7.37
N MET A 606 -5.66 0.16 -7.18
CA MET A 606 -5.13 1.07 -6.14
C MET A 606 -4.98 2.52 -6.63
N THR A 607 -5.13 2.77 -7.94
CA THR A 607 -5.05 4.10 -8.58
C THR A 607 -6.41 4.84 -8.62
N GLY A 608 -7.23 4.69 -7.57
CA GLY A 608 -8.39 5.55 -7.24
C GLY A 608 -9.32 5.91 -8.40
N VAL A 609 -10.34 5.08 -8.64
CA VAL A 609 -11.40 5.39 -9.60
C VAL A 609 -12.19 6.65 -9.19
N GLY A 610 -12.01 7.74 -9.94
CA GLY A 610 -13.15 8.56 -10.41
C GLY A 610 -13.46 9.91 -9.74
N SER A 611 -12.69 10.41 -8.79
CA SER A 611 -12.92 11.79 -8.27
C SER A 611 -11.69 12.54 -7.75
N LEU A 612 -10.52 11.90 -7.70
CA LEU A 612 -9.22 12.55 -7.55
C LEU A 612 -8.25 11.84 -8.48
N PRO A 613 -7.40 12.54 -9.24
CA PRO A 613 -6.47 11.86 -10.12
C PRO A 613 -5.33 11.30 -9.27
N LEU A 614 -5.49 10.06 -8.80
CA LEU A 614 -4.37 9.17 -8.55
C LEU A 614 -3.92 8.73 -9.94
N TYR A 615 -2.81 9.28 -10.41
CA TYR A 615 -2.23 8.89 -11.69
C TYR A 615 -1.47 7.56 -11.49
N PRO A 616 -1.35 6.73 -12.53
CA PRO A 616 -0.47 5.57 -12.52
C PRO A 616 0.94 6.05 -12.17
N MET A 617 1.52 5.55 -11.08
CA MET A 617 2.93 5.83 -10.79
C MET A 617 3.78 4.88 -11.63
N PHE A 618 5.03 5.19 -11.98
CA PHE A 618 5.91 4.14 -12.52
C PHE A 618 5.89 2.97 -11.51
N GLY A 619 5.60 1.74 -11.98
CA GLY A 619 5.28 0.61 -11.11
C GLY A 619 3.78 0.26 -11.00
N GLY A 620 2.84 1.18 -11.23
CA GLY A 620 1.39 0.95 -11.00
C GLY A 620 0.45 1.69 -11.92
#